data_AF-A0AAX2CFZ6-F1
#
_entry.id   AF-A0AAX2CFZ6-F1
#
_cell.length_a   1.000
_cell.length_b   1.000
_cell.length_c   1.000
_cell.angle_alpha   90.00
_cell.angle_beta   90.00
_cell.angle_gamma   90.00
#
_symmetry.space_group_name_H-M   'P 1'
#
loop_
_entity.id
_entity.type
_entity.pdbx_description
1 polymer ?
#
loop_
_entity_poly.entity_id
_entity_poly.type
_entity_poly.pdbx_seq_one_letter_code
_entity_poly.pdbx_strand_id
1 'polypeptide(L)'
;MPEVIDLLAYRKNKDVAKTLQAGQVPLGLDFTNIEVVAHDIAVNDHLMIYSADDNMRKQVVSSILSQMNKDYFDSLTLVDTAEYSFVQYKDNVMHYIVEENEINVHVN
;
A
#
# COMPACT_ATOMS: atom_id res chain seq x y z
N MET A 1 -11.84 16.38 10.90
CA MET A 1 -11.52 15.17 10.12
C MET A 1 -12.44 14.04 10.59
N PRO A 2 -13.00 13.22 9.70
CA PRO A 2 -13.68 12.00 10.13
C PRO A 2 -12.67 11.09 10.85
N GLU A 3 -13.07 10.48 11.96
CA GLU A 3 -12.20 9.53 12.68
C GLU A 3 -11.88 8.29 11.83
N VAL A 4 -12.80 7.89 10.95
CA VAL A 4 -12.64 6.80 9.99
C VAL A 4 -13.25 7.23 8.67
N ILE A 5 -12.58 6.91 7.56
CA ILE A 5 -13.09 7.13 6.21
C ILE A 5 -13.15 5.79 5.49
N ASP A 6 -14.33 5.47 4.97
CA ASP A 6 -14.52 4.29 4.13
C ASP A 6 -13.71 4.43 2.83
N LEU A 7 -12.97 3.38 2.48
CA LEU A 7 -12.07 3.38 1.33
C LEU A 7 -12.82 3.48 0.00
N LEU A 8 -14.04 2.95 -0.11
CA LEU A 8 -14.84 3.06 -1.33
C LEU A 8 -15.40 4.48 -1.50
N ALA A 9 -15.82 5.11 -0.39
CA ALA A 9 -16.21 6.52 -0.36
C ALA A 9 -15.02 7.44 -0.68
N TYR A 10 -13.83 7.12 -0.18
CA TYR A 10 -12.58 7.82 -0.51
C TYR A 10 -12.26 7.73 -2.01
N ARG A 11 -12.32 6.53 -2.59
CA ARG A 11 -12.09 6.31 -4.04
C ARG A 11 -13.11 7.02 -4.93
N LYS A 12 -14.38 7.08 -4.51
CA LYS A 12 -15.46 7.69 -5.30
C LYS A 12 -15.47 9.22 -5.26
N ASN A 13 -15.07 9.83 -4.15
CA ASN A 13 -15.34 11.26 -3.92
C ASN A 13 -14.21 12.21 -4.33
N LYS A 14 -12.94 11.77 -4.43
CA LYS A 14 -11.82 12.73 -4.50
C LYS A 14 -10.64 12.29 -5.34
N ASP A 15 -10.74 12.30 -6.66
CA ASP A 15 -9.59 12.27 -7.59
C ASP A 15 -8.57 11.12 -7.45
N VAL A 16 -8.81 10.11 -6.61
CA VAL A 16 -7.92 8.95 -6.39
C VAL A 16 -7.58 8.26 -7.70
N ALA A 17 -8.59 8.06 -8.56
CA ALA A 17 -8.38 7.48 -9.89
C ALA A 17 -7.50 8.37 -10.79
N LYS A 18 -7.64 9.70 -10.71
CA LYS A 18 -6.79 10.64 -11.48
C LYS A 18 -5.37 10.66 -10.94
N THR A 19 -5.19 10.61 -9.62
CA THR A 19 -3.88 10.48 -8.95
C THR A 19 -3.18 9.21 -9.39
N LEU A 20 -3.87 8.07 -9.38
CA LEU A 20 -3.32 6.80 -9.85
C LEU A 20 -2.99 6.83 -11.36
N GLN A 21 -3.84 7.44 -12.19
CA GLN A 21 -3.56 7.65 -13.61
C GLN A 21 -2.35 8.56 -13.88
N ALA A 22 -2.05 9.47 -12.94
CA ALA A 22 -0.86 10.32 -13.00
C ALA A 22 0.40 9.59 -12.50
N GLY A 23 0.34 8.30 -12.17
CA GLY A 23 1.45 7.52 -11.62
C GLY A 23 1.77 7.85 -10.16
N GLN A 24 0.85 8.52 -9.47
CA GLN A 24 1.02 8.92 -8.07
C GLN A 24 0.32 7.93 -7.13
N VAL A 25 0.88 7.76 -5.94
CA VAL A 25 0.36 6.88 -4.90
C VAL A 25 -0.46 7.68 -3.88
N PRO A 26 -1.80 7.51 -3.82
CA PRO A 26 -2.62 8.17 -2.82
C PRO A 26 -2.30 7.65 -1.41
N LEU A 27 -1.97 8.56 -0.49
CA LEU A 27 -1.58 8.22 0.88
C LEU A 27 -2.67 8.51 1.91
N GLY A 28 -3.51 9.51 1.66
CA GLY A 28 -4.55 9.92 2.59
C GLY A 28 -5.16 11.27 2.22
N LEU A 29 -5.72 11.96 3.22
CA LEU A 29 -6.33 13.28 3.06
C LEU A 29 -5.59 14.32 3.89
N ASP A 30 -5.47 15.53 3.34
CA ASP A 30 -4.98 16.69 4.07
C ASP A 30 -6.06 17.19 5.05
N PHE A 31 -5.63 17.61 6.24
CA PHE A 31 -6.52 18.05 7.31
C PHE A 31 -7.20 19.39 7.05
N THR A 32 -6.59 20.25 6.23
CA THR A 32 -6.97 21.64 6.01
C THR A 32 -8.06 21.75 4.96
N ASN A 33 -7.90 21.03 3.84
CA ASN A 33 -8.79 21.12 2.68
C ASN A 33 -9.49 19.79 2.34
N ILE A 34 -9.17 18.70 3.05
CA ILE A 34 -9.71 17.36 2.80
C ILE A 34 -9.37 16.91 1.36
N GLU A 35 -8.23 17.31 0.80
CA GLU A 35 -7.81 16.86 -0.53
C GLU A 35 -6.91 15.63 -0.45
N VAL A 36 -6.85 14.84 -1.52
CA VAL A 36 -5.97 13.68 -1.58
C VAL A 36 -4.52 14.13 -1.54
N VAL A 37 -3.80 13.63 -0.56
CA VAL A 37 -2.35 13.72 -0.50
C VAL A 37 -1.80 12.48 -1.19
N ALA A 38 -0.94 12.71 -2.17
CA ALA A 38 -0.33 11.66 -2.96
C ALA A 38 1.18 11.79 -3.00
N HIS A 39 1.84 10.66 -3.09
CA HIS A 39 3.27 10.57 -3.32
C HIS A 39 3.54 10.37 -4.81
N ASP A 40 4.31 11.28 -5.38
CA ASP A 40 4.73 11.22 -6.77
C ASP A 40 6.06 10.47 -6.88
N ILE A 41 5.99 9.22 -7.35
CA ILE A 41 7.15 8.34 -7.49
C ILE A 41 8.14 8.90 -8.53
N ALA A 42 7.68 9.66 -9.53
CA ALA A 42 8.57 10.22 -10.56
C ALA A 42 9.37 11.44 -10.06
N VAL A 43 8.90 12.10 -9.00
CA VAL A 43 9.57 13.26 -8.38
C VAL A 43 10.41 12.84 -7.17
N ASN A 44 9.91 11.87 -6.39
CA ASN A 44 10.62 11.28 -5.26
C ASN A 44 10.47 9.76 -5.30
N ASP A 45 11.58 9.08 -5.60
CA ASP A 45 11.57 7.64 -5.89
C ASP A 45 11.24 6.75 -4.68
N HIS A 46 11.22 7.31 -3.47
CA HIS A 46 11.13 6.55 -2.22
C HIS A 46 10.12 7.13 -1.23
N LEU A 47 9.32 6.24 -0.64
CA LEU A 47 8.43 6.51 0.47
C LEU A 47 8.75 5.57 1.63
N MET A 48 9.00 6.12 2.81
CA MET A 48 9.15 5.36 4.04
C MET A 48 7.96 5.58 4.96
N ILE A 49 7.35 4.49 5.43
CA ILE A 49 6.20 4.51 6.35
C ILE A 49 6.64 3.92 7.68
N TYR A 50 6.60 4.72 8.75
CA TYR A 50 6.94 4.31 10.10
C TYR A 50 5.75 4.54 11.04
N SER A 51 5.63 3.69 12.05
CA SER A 51 4.64 3.79 13.12
C SER A 51 5.18 3.11 14.36
N ALA A 52 4.83 3.64 15.53
CA ALA A 52 5.09 2.97 16.81
C ALA A 52 4.15 1.78 17.05
N ASP A 53 3.01 1.74 16.34
CA ASP A 53 2.03 0.66 16.34
C ASP A 53 2.11 -0.11 15.01
N ASP A 54 2.51 -1.38 15.10
CA ASP A 54 2.64 -2.28 13.95
C ASP A 54 1.29 -2.57 13.27
N ASN A 55 0.19 -2.64 14.03
CA ASN A 55 -1.13 -2.86 13.46
C ASN A 55 -1.54 -1.67 12.61
N MET A 56 -1.30 -0.45 13.10
CA MET A 56 -1.57 0.77 12.34
C MET A 56 -0.67 0.86 11.11
N ARG A 57 0.61 0.49 11.21
CA ARG A 57 1.52 0.41 10.04
C ARG A 57 0.95 -0.54 8.99
N LYS A 58 0.56 -1.75 9.39
CA LYS A 58 0.00 -2.77 8.50
C LYS A 58 -1.30 -2.29 7.85
N GLN A 59 -2.17 -1.61 8.58
CA GLN A 59 -3.40 -1.02 8.03
C GLN A 59 -3.11 0.05 6.98
N VAL A 60 -2.15 0.94 7.22
CA VAL A 60 -1.73 1.97 6.24
C VAL A 60 -1.17 1.31 4.98
N VAL A 61 -0.24 0.37 5.13
CA VAL A 61 0.35 -0.36 3.98
C VAL A 61 -0.73 -1.12 3.21
N SER A 62 -1.63 -1.81 3.91
CA SER A 62 -2.78 -2.52 3.35
C SER A 62 -3.71 -1.59 2.55
N SER A 63 -3.98 -0.39 3.07
CA SER A 63 -4.76 0.64 2.38
C SER A 63 -4.08 1.10 1.09
N ILE A 64 -2.76 1.29 1.09
CA ILE A 64 -2.00 1.64 -0.12
C ILE A 64 -2.02 0.49 -1.14
N LEU A 65 -1.67 -0.72 -0.72
CA LEU A 65 -1.65 -1.91 -1.59
C LEU A 65 -3.02 -2.21 -2.21
N SER A 66 -4.10 -1.95 -1.48
CA SER A 66 -5.46 -2.16 -2.01
C SER A 66 -5.77 -1.29 -3.23
N GLN A 67 -5.09 -0.15 -3.38
CA GLN A 67 -5.28 0.82 -4.45
C GLN A 67 -4.31 0.57 -5.62
N MET A 68 -3.21 -0.14 -5.36
CA MET A 68 -2.24 -0.52 -6.37
C MET A 68 -2.73 -1.75 -7.13
N ASN A 69 -2.81 -1.64 -8.45
CA ASN A 69 -3.14 -2.76 -9.32
C ASN A 69 -2.39 -2.64 -10.66
N LYS A 70 -2.50 -3.69 -11.48
CA LYS A 70 -1.85 -3.81 -12.79
C LYS A 70 -2.41 -2.83 -13.84
N ASP A 71 -3.52 -2.15 -13.56
CA ASP A 71 -4.11 -1.17 -14.48
C ASP A 71 -3.39 0.18 -14.40
N TYR A 72 -2.70 0.46 -13.29
CA TYR A 72 -2.01 1.73 -13.04
C TYR A 72 -0.49 1.60 -12.97
N PHE A 73 0.04 0.41 -12.70
CA PHE A 73 1.48 0.17 -12.58
C PHE A 73 1.89 -1.05 -13.39
N ASP A 74 2.81 -0.87 -14.33
CA ASP A 74 3.27 -1.91 -15.26
C ASP A 74 4.02 -3.06 -14.56
N SER A 75 4.72 -2.76 -13.48
CA SER A 75 5.47 -3.74 -12.69
C SER A 75 5.40 -3.41 -11.21
N LEU A 76 4.73 -4.28 -10.46
CA LEU A 76 4.60 -4.17 -9.01
C LEU A 76 5.13 -5.44 -8.36
N THR A 77 6.14 -5.28 -7.50
CA THR A 77 6.72 -6.36 -6.69
C THR A 77 6.44 -6.07 -5.22
N LEU A 78 5.83 -7.03 -4.54
CA LEU A 78 5.59 -6.98 -3.10
C LEU A 78 6.53 -7.97 -2.39
N VAL A 79 7.39 -7.44 -1.53
CA VAL A 79 8.25 -8.22 -0.65
C VAL A 79 7.66 -8.15 0.76
N ASP A 80 7.12 -9.28 1.24
CA ASP A 80 6.47 -9.40 2.55
C ASP A 80 7.34 -10.23 3.51
N THR A 81 8.18 -9.53 4.28
CA THR A 81 8.94 -10.13 5.39
C THR A 81 8.15 -10.13 6.70
N ALA A 82 6.90 -9.68 6.69
CA ALA A 82 6.04 -9.58 7.88
C ALA A 82 5.15 -10.82 8.03
N GLU A 83 5.72 -12.02 7.91
CA GLU A 83 5.03 -13.29 8.12
C GLU A 83 3.70 -13.41 7.35
N TYR A 84 3.72 -13.10 6.04
CA TYR A 84 2.53 -13.19 5.17
C TYR A 84 1.40 -12.21 5.52
N SER A 85 1.68 -11.11 6.24
CA SER A 85 0.71 -10.07 6.61
C SER A 85 -0.03 -9.43 5.41
N PHE A 86 0.50 -9.57 4.19
CA PHE A 86 -0.05 -8.97 2.98
C PHE A 86 -0.39 -9.99 1.88
N VAL A 87 -0.47 -11.27 2.23
CA VAL A 87 -0.73 -12.36 1.26
C VAL A 87 -2.02 -12.19 0.46
N GLN A 88 -3.03 -11.50 1.01
CA GLN A 88 -4.28 -11.22 0.29
C GLN A 88 -4.10 -10.35 -0.97
N TYR A 89 -2.95 -9.68 -1.13
CA TYR A 89 -2.64 -8.84 -2.29
C TYR A 89 -1.80 -9.54 -3.36
N LYS A 90 -1.42 -10.81 -3.16
CA LYS A 90 -0.49 -11.54 -4.05
C LYS A 90 -0.93 -11.56 -5.53
N ASP A 91 -2.24 -11.59 -5.79
CA ASP A 91 -2.77 -11.69 -7.15
C ASP A 91 -2.82 -10.33 -7.87
N ASN A 92 -2.75 -9.23 -7.10
CA ASN A 92 -2.75 -7.85 -7.60
C ASN A 92 -1.37 -7.38 -8.06
N VAL A 93 -0.31 -8.11 -7.69
CA VAL A 93 1.08 -7.79 -8.02
C VAL A 93 1.63 -8.74 -9.09
N MET A 94 2.76 -8.39 -9.69
CA MET A 94 3.47 -9.27 -10.64
C MET A 94 4.30 -10.31 -9.91
N HIS A 95 4.98 -9.88 -8.84
CA HIS A 95 5.81 -10.72 -8.00
C HIS A 95 5.42 -10.54 -6.54
N TYR A 96 5.15 -11.65 -5.85
CA TYR A 96 4.96 -11.69 -4.40
C TYR A 96 6.08 -12.55 -3.81
N ILE A 97 6.92 -11.94 -2.99
CA ILE A 97 8.10 -12.56 -2.40
C ILE A 97 7.91 -12.57 -0.88
N VAL A 98 8.17 -13.71 -0.26
CA VAL A 98 8.15 -13.89 1.19
C VAL A 98 9.50 -14.43 1.63
N GLU A 99 9.87 -14.17 2.87
CA GLU A 99 11.05 -14.81 3.45
C GLU A 99 10.79 -16.33 3.59
N GLU A 100 11.77 -17.16 3.20
CA GLU A 100 11.71 -18.59 3.51
C GLU A 100 11.79 -18.74 5.02
N ASN A 101 10.74 -19.28 5.64
CA ASN A 101 10.86 -19.76 7.01
C ASN A 101 11.96 -20.83 7.01
N GLU A 102 13.04 -20.62 7.78
CA GLU A 102 14.01 -21.67 8.09
C GLU A 102 13.26 -22.86 8.68
N ILE A 103 12.87 -23.81 7.84
CA ILE A 103 12.44 -25.13 8.30
C ILE A 103 13.68 -25.69 8.95
N ASN A 104 13.70 -25.70 10.28
CA ASN A 104 14.67 -26.41 11.10
C ASN A 104 14.87 -27.82 10.51
N VAL A 105 15.88 -27.98 9.66
CA VAL A 105 16.32 -29.29 9.18
C VAL A 105 17.14 -29.92 10.31
N HIS A 106 16.48 -30.22 11.43
CA HIS A 106 17.02 -31.16 12.40
C HIS A 106 16.85 -32.56 11.80
N VAL A 107 17.80 -32.93 10.94
CA VAL A 107 18.04 -34.34 10.65
C VAL A 107 18.71 -34.91 11.90
N ASN A 108 17.93 -35.61 12.73
CA ASN A 108 18.47 -36.56 13.70
C ASN A 108 18.85 -37.86 12.98
#